data_AF-A0AA36HP71-F1
#
_entry.id   AF-A0AA36HP71-F1
#
_cell.length_a   1.000
_cell.length_b   1.000
_cell.length_c   1.000
_cell.angle_alpha   90.00
_cell.angle_beta   90.00
_cell.angle_gamma   90.00
#
_symmetry.space_group_name_H-M   'P 1'
#
loop_
_entity.id
_entity.type
_entity.pdbx_description
1 polymer ?
#
loop_
_entity_poly.entity_id
_entity_poly.type
_entity_poly.pdbx_seq_one_letter_code
_entity_poly.pdbx_strand_id
1 'polypeptide(L)'
;MNKSSKMASFSSGIMLSRSEAQRQKGDELRMRAAGIDPTKVDEQWAGEVMSRRQKKEAKVDEEIEKEKRLAAELPMEKSEVVSKKPEGRLKWLHKGLVLAAKGRIPAPAIFDIIQSSKFTSGVSSKVGLQMKGMVLANLHLFKKEQQKSLQHGRLMDFSVDGAVSRGGSSEDDKRKKKRKHSSYSSESRSRSRSRSRSRSRSRSRTESPKKKKRKKDRSEEDEKPRKEPKAKEKEKEKEKEKEKEKEKEKEKEKEKDRDKDRDKDDDDGKKKKKEKVKDAAHTGLSSASHI
;
A
#
# COMPACT_ATOMS: atom_id res chain seq x y z
N MET A 1 -2.10 48.14 45.75
CA MET A 1 -3.34 47.32 45.74
C MET A 1 -3.24 46.33 44.59
N ASN A 2 -2.81 45.09 44.86
CA ASN A 2 -2.54 44.09 43.83
C ASN A 2 -3.79 43.23 43.62
N LYS A 3 -4.40 43.30 42.43
CA LYS A 3 -5.58 42.53 42.06
C LYS A 3 -5.15 41.11 41.67
N SER A 4 -5.39 40.16 42.58
CA SER A 4 -5.20 38.73 42.36
C SER A 4 -6.24 38.20 41.37
N SER A 5 -5.80 37.87 40.16
CA SER A 5 -6.63 37.23 39.13
C SER A 5 -6.79 35.73 39.45
N LYS A 6 -7.97 35.35 39.95
CA LYS A 6 -8.36 33.94 40.12
C LYS A 6 -8.77 33.40 38.75
N MET A 7 -7.94 32.56 38.13
CA MET A 7 -8.33 31.81 36.92
C MET A 7 -9.30 30.69 37.30
N ALA A 8 -10.49 30.73 36.73
CA ALA A 8 -11.47 29.65 36.83
C ALA A 8 -10.98 28.43 36.04
N SER A 9 -10.75 27.32 36.72
CA SER A 9 -10.47 26.03 36.09
C SER A 9 -11.76 25.48 35.47
N PHE A 10 -11.93 25.64 34.16
CA PHE A 10 -12.93 24.88 33.41
C PHE A 10 -12.43 23.43 33.28
N SER A 11 -12.93 22.55 34.15
CA SER A 11 -12.82 21.11 33.96
C SER A 11 -13.52 20.77 32.64
N SER A 12 -12.76 20.33 31.64
CA SER A 12 -13.26 19.92 30.34
C SER A 12 -14.20 18.72 30.50
N GLY A 13 -15.49 19.01 30.66
CA GLY A 13 -16.56 18.02 30.66
C GLY A 13 -16.63 17.37 29.29
N ILE A 14 -15.99 16.21 29.15
CA ILE A 14 -16.18 15.34 27.99
C ILE A 14 -17.66 14.95 28.00
N MET A 15 -18.45 15.54 27.11
CA MET A 15 -19.85 15.17 26.94
C MET A 15 -19.89 13.73 26.42
N LEU A 16 -20.11 12.79 27.33
CA LEU A 16 -20.32 11.39 26.97
C LEU A 16 -21.51 11.29 26.01
N SER A 17 -21.32 10.57 24.91
CA SER A 17 -22.41 10.36 23.95
C SER A 17 -23.54 9.57 24.61
N ARG A 18 -24.77 9.77 24.13
CA ARG A 18 -25.96 9.09 24.66
C ARG A 18 -25.82 7.56 24.70
N SER A 19 -25.12 6.97 23.74
CA SER A 19 -24.84 5.53 23.70
C SER A 19 -23.86 5.08 24.78
N GLU A 20 -22.91 5.95 25.15
CA GLU A 20 -21.90 5.65 26.18
C GLU A 20 -22.49 5.77 27.59
N ALA A 21 -23.33 6.78 27.83
CA ALA A 21 -24.13 6.87 29.05
C ALA A 21 -25.02 5.64 29.27
N GLN A 22 -25.60 5.10 28.18
CA GLN A 22 -26.45 3.92 28.26
C GLN A 22 -25.65 2.62 28.53
N ARG A 23 -24.40 2.54 28.05
CA ARG A 23 -23.50 1.44 28.42
C ARG A 23 -23.10 1.51 29.88
N GLN A 24 -22.71 2.69 30.38
CA GLN A 24 -22.40 2.90 31.80
C GLN A 24 -23.57 2.46 32.69
N LYS A 25 -24.79 2.88 32.35
CA LYS A 25 -25.99 2.48 33.11
C LYS A 25 -26.24 0.97 33.09
N GLY A 26 -25.92 0.30 31.99
CA GLY A 26 -26.02 -1.16 31.88
C GLY A 26 -24.96 -1.89 32.71
N ASP A 27 -23.73 -1.37 32.74
CA ASP A 27 -22.64 -1.95 33.53
C ASP A 27 -22.84 -1.71 35.04
N GLU A 28 -23.34 -0.54 35.46
CA GLU A 28 -23.76 -0.29 36.84
C GLU A 28 -24.82 -1.30 37.32
N LEU A 29 -25.80 -1.61 36.47
CA LEU A 29 -26.85 -2.57 36.80
C LEU A 29 -26.27 -3.98 36.97
N ARG A 30 -25.28 -4.35 36.13
CA ARG A 30 -24.61 -5.65 36.19
C ARG A 30 -23.73 -5.78 37.44
N MET A 31 -23.08 -4.69 37.85
CA MET A 31 -22.29 -4.63 39.09
C MET A 31 -23.17 -4.76 40.34
N ARG A 32 -24.31 -4.06 40.38
CA ARG A 32 -25.29 -4.23 41.48
C ARG A 32 -25.87 -5.64 41.55
N ALA A 33 -26.15 -6.26 40.40
CA ALA A 33 -26.62 -7.64 40.36
C ALA A 33 -25.57 -8.64 40.89
N ALA A 34 -24.28 -8.32 40.76
CA ALA A 34 -23.19 -9.10 41.34
C ALA A 34 -22.94 -8.81 42.84
N GLY A 35 -23.74 -7.93 43.46
CA GLY A 35 -23.59 -7.55 44.87
C GLY A 35 -22.42 -6.59 45.14
N ILE A 36 -21.82 -6.02 44.09
CA ILE A 36 -20.72 -5.05 44.22
C ILE A 36 -21.33 -3.65 44.24
N ASP A 37 -21.23 -2.98 45.39
CA ASP A 37 -21.77 -1.63 45.56
C ASP A 37 -20.74 -0.58 45.13
N PRO A 38 -20.95 0.14 44.00
CA PRO A 38 -19.98 1.09 43.48
C PRO A 38 -19.80 2.32 44.39
N THR A 39 -20.67 2.50 45.39
CA THR A 39 -20.58 3.62 46.34
C THR A 39 -19.80 3.28 47.60
N LYS A 40 -19.59 2.00 47.90
CA LYS A 40 -18.68 1.56 48.95
C LYS A 40 -17.30 1.40 48.33
N VAL A 41 -16.47 2.41 48.51
CA VAL A 41 -15.04 2.31 48.25
C VAL A 41 -14.47 1.36 49.30
N ASP A 42 -14.44 0.07 49.00
CA ASP A 42 -13.80 -0.92 49.87
C ASP A 42 -12.32 -0.53 50.02
N GLU A 43 -11.93 -0.08 51.21
CA GLU A 43 -10.53 0.24 51.57
C GLU A 43 -9.58 -0.96 51.40
N GLN A 44 -10.13 -2.17 51.24
CA GLN A 44 -9.37 -3.39 50.89
C GLN A 44 -8.92 -3.45 49.42
N TRP A 45 -9.30 -2.49 48.57
CA TRP A 45 -8.73 -2.30 47.23
C TRP A 45 -7.50 -1.37 47.21
N ALA A 46 -6.75 -1.28 48.32
CA ALA A 46 -5.37 -0.81 48.33
C ALA A 46 -4.38 -1.82 47.68
N GLY A 47 -4.88 -2.75 46.88
CA GLY A 47 -4.05 -3.52 45.95
C GLY A 47 -3.57 -2.57 44.87
N GLU A 48 -2.27 -2.26 44.89
CA GLU A 48 -1.55 -1.54 43.85
C GLU A 48 -2.13 -1.90 42.48
N VAL A 49 -2.91 -0.98 41.89
CA VAL A 49 -3.42 -1.10 40.53
C VAL A 49 -2.22 -0.93 39.63
N MET A 50 -1.38 -1.96 39.55
CA MET A 50 -0.46 -2.17 38.46
C MET A 50 -1.36 -2.38 37.24
N SER A 51 -1.78 -1.26 36.65
CA SER A 51 -2.22 -1.20 35.27
C SER A 51 -1.03 -1.63 34.45
N ARG A 52 -0.81 -2.95 34.40
CA ARG A 52 -0.02 -3.63 33.39
C ARG A 52 -0.86 -3.54 32.12
N ARG A 53 -1.08 -2.32 31.63
CA ARG A 53 -1.21 -2.11 30.19
C ARG A 53 0.11 -2.61 29.64
N GLN A 54 0.14 -3.91 29.32
CA GLN A 54 1.12 -4.42 28.41
C GLN A 54 0.93 -3.56 27.17
N LYS A 55 1.89 -2.65 26.99
CA LYS A 55 2.03 -1.89 25.75
C LYS A 55 1.93 -2.96 24.68
N LYS A 56 0.91 -2.89 23.85
CA LYS A 56 0.73 -3.83 22.76
C LYS A 56 1.93 -3.60 21.86
N GLU A 57 3.00 -4.36 22.09
CA GLU A 57 4.19 -4.28 21.27
C GLU A 57 3.70 -4.52 19.84
N ALA A 58 4.13 -3.63 18.97
CA ALA A 58 3.59 -3.46 17.65
C ALA A 58 3.83 -4.76 16.86
N LYS A 59 2.84 -5.68 16.86
CA LYS A 59 2.85 -6.90 16.05
C LYS A 59 3.06 -6.64 14.55
N VAL A 60 2.94 -5.39 14.13
CA VAL A 60 3.20 -4.91 12.77
C VAL A 60 4.69 -5.03 12.41
N ASP A 61 5.61 -4.92 13.37
CA ASP A 61 7.05 -4.92 13.09
C ASP A 61 7.58 -6.33 12.76
N GLU A 62 7.02 -7.38 13.39
CA GLU A 62 7.42 -8.76 13.07
C GLU A 62 7.10 -9.16 11.63
N GLU A 63 5.95 -8.75 11.11
CA GLU A 63 5.55 -9.08 9.73
C GLU A 63 6.44 -8.35 8.72
N ILE A 64 6.74 -7.07 8.99
CA ILE A 64 7.67 -6.25 8.21
C ILE A 64 9.07 -6.87 8.18
N GLU A 65 9.55 -7.38 9.32
CA GLU A 65 10.87 -8.00 9.40
C GLU A 65 10.91 -9.35 8.66
N LYS A 66 9.87 -10.17 8.80
CA LYS A 66 9.73 -11.43 8.05
C LYS A 66 9.74 -11.18 6.54
N GLU A 67 9.04 -10.15 6.05
CA GLU A 67 9.07 -9.75 4.64
C GLU A 67 10.45 -9.28 4.20
N LYS A 68 11.17 -8.54 5.04
CA LYS A 68 12.53 -8.09 4.75
C LYS A 68 13.50 -9.27 4.64
N ARG A 69 13.36 -10.29 5.49
CA ARG A 69 14.14 -11.55 5.40
C ARG A 69 13.83 -12.30 4.11
N LEU A 70 12.56 -12.41 3.73
CA LEU A 70 12.16 -13.02 2.46
C LEU A 70 12.68 -12.26 1.24
N ALA A 71 12.79 -10.93 1.33
CA ALA A 71 13.38 -10.12 0.27
C ALA A 71 14.89 -10.34 0.13
N ALA A 72 15.61 -10.55 1.24
CA ALA A 72 17.04 -10.87 1.23
C ALA A 72 17.32 -12.29 0.70
N GLU A 73 16.39 -13.23 0.90
CA GLU A 73 16.51 -14.60 0.41
C GLU A 73 16.19 -14.72 -1.09
N LEU A 74 15.46 -13.76 -1.67
CA LEU A 74 15.12 -13.82 -3.09
C LEU A 74 16.38 -13.50 -3.93
N PRO A 75 16.84 -14.43 -4.78
CA PRO A 75 18.03 -14.19 -5.58
C PRO A 75 17.74 -13.14 -6.62
N MET A 76 18.50 -12.05 -6.56
CA MET A 76 18.40 -10.88 -7.44
C MET A 76 19.39 -10.95 -8.61
N GLU A 77 20.23 -11.99 -8.68
CA GLU A 77 21.21 -12.15 -9.74
C GLU A 77 20.55 -12.71 -11.01
N LYS A 78 20.81 -12.06 -12.16
CA LYS A 78 20.23 -12.42 -13.47
C LYS A 78 20.54 -13.88 -13.85
N SER A 79 21.78 -14.34 -13.59
CA SER A 79 22.29 -15.67 -13.91
C SER A 79 21.52 -16.78 -13.18
N GLU A 80 21.27 -16.59 -11.88
CA GLU A 80 20.61 -17.58 -11.02
C GLU A 80 19.13 -17.71 -11.37
N VAL A 81 18.45 -16.60 -11.65
CA VAL A 81 17.02 -16.61 -12.02
C VAL A 81 16.82 -17.27 -13.38
N VAL A 82 17.67 -16.98 -14.36
CA VAL A 82 17.62 -17.56 -15.70
C VAL A 82 17.86 -19.08 -15.68
N SER A 83 18.71 -19.56 -14.78
CA SER A 83 19.03 -20.99 -14.63
C SER A 83 17.85 -21.80 -14.08
N LYS A 84 16.81 -21.15 -13.52
CA LYS A 84 15.62 -21.84 -13.01
C LYS A 84 14.74 -22.34 -14.16
N LYS A 85 14.06 -23.46 -13.89
CA LYS A 85 12.98 -23.96 -14.76
C LYS A 85 11.96 -22.85 -15.05
N PRO A 86 11.30 -22.83 -16.22
CA PRO A 86 10.36 -21.77 -16.60
C PRO A 86 9.22 -21.57 -15.58
N GLU A 87 8.72 -22.64 -14.95
CA GLU A 87 7.76 -22.54 -13.85
C GLU A 87 8.34 -21.90 -12.58
N GLY A 88 9.62 -22.17 -12.30
CA GLY A 88 10.36 -21.54 -11.22
C GLY A 88 10.58 -20.05 -11.47
N ARG A 89 10.84 -19.66 -12.72
CA ARG A 89 10.91 -18.25 -13.16
C ARG A 89 9.59 -17.52 -12.95
N LEU A 90 8.46 -18.15 -13.26
CA LEU A 90 7.12 -17.59 -12.98
C LEU A 90 6.88 -17.39 -11.47
N LYS A 91 7.20 -18.40 -10.64
CA LYS A 91 7.06 -18.29 -9.18
C LYS A 91 7.97 -17.20 -8.60
N TRP A 92 9.20 -17.09 -9.11
CA TRP A 92 10.13 -16.04 -8.74
C TRP A 92 9.59 -14.66 -9.13
N LEU A 93 9.07 -14.50 -10.36
CA LEU A 93 8.47 -13.26 -10.85
C LEU A 93 7.29 -12.83 -9.98
N HIS A 94 6.42 -13.76 -9.59
CA HIS A 94 5.32 -13.49 -8.67
C HIS A 94 5.84 -12.92 -7.34
N LYS A 95 6.76 -13.64 -6.69
CA LYS A 95 7.33 -13.20 -5.40
C LYS A 95 8.02 -11.84 -5.52
N GLY A 96 8.79 -11.63 -6.59
CA GLY A 96 9.46 -10.36 -6.88
C GLY A 96 8.48 -9.20 -7.01
N LEU A 97 7.40 -9.37 -7.80
CA LEU A 97 6.38 -8.33 -7.98
C LEU A 97 5.64 -8.01 -6.66
N VAL A 98 5.32 -9.03 -5.86
CA VAL A 98 4.69 -8.81 -4.54
C VAL A 98 5.62 -8.04 -3.59
N LEU A 99 6.91 -8.37 -3.57
CA LEU A 99 7.90 -7.68 -2.74
C LEU A 99 8.20 -6.26 -3.25
N ALA A 100 8.13 -6.04 -4.58
CA ALA A 100 8.24 -4.71 -5.17
C ALA A 100 7.02 -3.84 -4.88
N ALA A 101 5.81 -4.38 -4.90
CA ALA A 101 4.60 -3.66 -4.50
C ALA A 101 4.68 -3.20 -3.02
N LYS A 102 5.36 -3.99 -2.18
CA LYS A 102 5.65 -3.65 -0.78
C LYS A 102 6.86 -2.70 -0.61
N GLY A 103 7.55 -2.34 -1.70
CA GLY A 103 8.73 -1.48 -1.67
C GLY A 103 9.98 -2.12 -1.06
N ARG A 104 10.04 -3.45 -0.94
CA ARG A 104 11.20 -4.17 -0.39
C ARG A 104 12.29 -4.41 -1.43
N ILE A 105 11.88 -4.61 -2.69
CA ILE A 105 12.78 -4.84 -3.82
C ILE A 105 12.60 -3.70 -4.84
N PRO A 106 13.69 -3.12 -5.38
CA PRO A 106 13.57 -2.10 -6.41
C PRO A 106 13.01 -2.69 -7.71
N ALA A 107 11.89 -2.14 -8.20
CA ALA A 107 11.28 -2.54 -9.46
C ALA A 107 12.24 -2.50 -10.68
N PRO A 108 13.20 -1.56 -10.79
CA PRO A 108 14.20 -1.59 -11.87
C PRO A 108 15.02 -2.88 -11.95
N ALA A 109 15.36 -3.49 -10.82
CA ALA A 109 16.14 -4.73 -10.82
C ALA A 109 15.32 -5.92 -11.35
N ILE A 110 14.00 -5.94 -11.10
CA ILE A 110 13.09 -6.93 -11.67
C ILE A 110 12.95 -6.72 -13.19
N PHE A 111 12.79 -5.46 -13.63
CA PHE A 111 12.72 -5.10 -15.06
C PHE A 111 13.94 -5.62 -15.83
N ASP A 112 15.13 -5.38 -15.28
CA ASP A 112 16.43 -5.80 -15.83
C ASP A 112 16.55 -7.32 -16.05
N ILE A 113 15.90 -8.13 -15.20
CA ILE A 113 15.87 -9.59 -15.32
C ILE A 113 14.85 -10.01 -16.39
N ILE A 114 13.64 -9.43 -16.35
CA ILE A 114 12.56 -9.75 -17.29
C ILE A 114 12.94 -9.40 -18.74
N GLN A 115 13.68 -8.29 -18.92
CA GLN A 115 14.10 -7.83 -20.24
C GLN A 115 15.14 -8.77 -20.90
N SER A 116 15.82 -9.61 -20.10
CA SER A 116 16.82 -10.52 -20.64
C SER A 116 16.18 -11.59 -21.55
N SER A 117 16.73 -11.77 -22.75
CA SER A 117 16.24 -12.78 -23.72
C SER A 117 16.29 -14.20 -23.15
N LYS A 118 17.26 -14.48 -22.28
CA LYS A 118 17.40 -15.79 -21.63
C LYS A 118 16.27 -16.06 -20.64
N PHE A 119 15.62 -15.03 -20.09
CA PHE A 119 14.50 -15.19 -19.15
C PHE A 119 13.22 -15.66 -19.84
N THR A 120 13.01 -15.34 -21.12
CA THR A 120 11.87 -15.84 -21.90
C THR A 120 12.20 -17.07 -22.75
N SER A 121 13.48 -17.39 -22.91
CA SER A 121 13.93 -18.60 -23.63
C SER A 121 13.41 -19.89 -22.98
N GLY A 122 12.86 -20.78 -23.81
CA GLY A 122 12.32 -22.08 -23.38
C GLY A 122 11.06 -22.00 -22.51
N VAL A 123 10.38 -20.85 -22.45
CA VAL A 123 9.11 -20.72 -21.73
C VAL A 123 7.97 -21.24 -22.62
N SER A 124 7.13 -22.11 -22.07
CA SER A 124 5.93 -22.59 -22.78
C SER A 124 4.92 -21.46 -22.97
N SER A 125 4.14 -21.49 -24.06
CA SER A 125 3.18 -20.43 -24.37
C SER A 125 2.20 -20.14 -23.22
N LYS A 126 1.73 -21.18 -22.53
CA LYS A 126 0.84 -21.05 -21.36
C LYS A 126 1.50 -20.31 -20.19
N VAL A 127 2.74 -20.65 -19.86
CA VAL A 127 3.50 -19.99 -18.78
C VAL A 127 3.87 -18.56 -19.18
N GLY A 128 4.26 -18.35 -20.44
CA GLY A 128 4.57 -17.02 -20.99
C GLY A 128 3.38 -16.07 -20.94
N LEU A 129 2.18 -16.55 -21.25
CA LEU A 129 0.92 -15.80 -21.10
C LEU A 129 0.68 -15.38 -19.63
N GLN A 130 0.93 -16.29 -18.69
CA GLN A 130 0.79 -15.98 -17.26
C GLN A 130 1.81 -14.92 -16.83
N MET A 131 3.08 -15.07 -17.23
CA MET A 131 4.13 -14.08 -16.96
C MET A 131 3.78 -12.72 -17.54
N LYS A 132 3.30 -12.67 -18.80
CA LYS A 132 2.81 -11.46 -19.48
C LYS A 132 1.67 -10.81 -18.71
N GLY A 133 0.63 -11.59 -18.34
CA GLY A 133 -0.51 -11.08 -17.58
C GLY A 133 -0.10 -10.49 -16.22
N MET A 134 0.82 -11.15 -15.51
CA MET A 134 1.33 -10.65 -14.23
C MET A 134 2.09 -9.33 -14.36
N VAL A 135 2.94 -9.19 -15.39
CA VAL A 135 3.68 -7.94 -15.64
C VAL A 135 2.73 -6.81 -16.04
N LEU A 136 1.74 -7.08 -16.90
CA LEU A 136 0.76 -6.08 -17.33
C LEU A 136 -0.14 -5.62 -16.17
N ALA A 137 -0.54 -6.52 -15.27
CA ALA A 137 -1.32 -6.16 -14.08
C ALA A 137 -0.54 -5.24 -13.11
N ASN A 138 0.79 -5.39 -13.07
CA ASN A 138 1.67 -4.64 -12.17
C ASN A 138 2.48 -3.56 -12.88
N LEU A 139 2.03 -3.08 -14.05
CA LEU A 139 2.76 -2.10 -14.87
C LEU A 139 3.05 -0.80 -14.11
N HIS A 140 2.16 -0.43 -13.19
CA HIS A 140 2.24 0.78 -12.37
C HIS A 140 3.45 0.79 -11.41
N LEU A 141 4.05 -0.36 -11.11
CA LEU A 141 5.28 -0.43 -10.29
C LEU A 141 6.53 0.05 -11.03
N PHE A 142 6.47 0.14 -12.37
CA PHE A 142 7.60 0.48 -13.23
C PHE A 142 7.54 1.93 -13.71
N LYS A 143 8.70 2.51 -14.06
CA LYS A 143 8.77 3.84 -14.67
C LYS A 143 8.14 3.85 -16.07
N LYS A 144 7.63 5.00 -16.54
CA LYS A 144 6.98 5.12 -17.87
C LYS A 144 7.84 4.60 -19.04
N GLU A 145 9.16 4.80 -18.99
CA GLU A 145 10.10 4.28 -19.99
C GLU A 145 10.16 2.74 -19.98
N GLN A 146 10.24 2.16 -18.78
CA GLN A 146 10.22 0.71 -18.56
C GLN A 146 8.88 0.10 -18.98
N GLN A 147 7.77 0.79 -18.69
CA GLN A 147 6.42 0.38 -19.10
C GLN A 147 6.32 0.22 -20.62
N LYS A 148 6.78 1.23 -21.38
CA LYS A 148 6.82 1.17 -22.85
C LYS A 148 7.71 0.02 -23.33
N SER A 149 8.90 -0.15 -22.75
CA SER A 149 9.80 -1.25 -23.11
C SER A 149 9.20 -2.63 -22.82
N LEU A 150 8.47 -2.80 -21.71
CA LEU A 150 7.78 -4.05 -21.38
C LEU A 150 6.61 -4.31 -22.34
N GLN A 151 5.85 -3.28 -22.73
CA GLN A 151 4.72 -3.38 -23.67
C GLN A 151 5.14 -3.67 -25.11
N HIS A 152 6.38 -3.35 -25.49
CA HIS A 152 6.94 -3.63 -26.81
C HIS A 152 8.03 -4.70 -26.81
N GLY A 153 8.27 -5.34 -25.65
CA GLY A 153 9.34 -6.31 -25.48
C GLY A 153 8.94 -7.74 -25.87
N ARG A 154 9.92 -8.65 -25.90
CA ARG A 154 9.75 -10.08 -26.24
C ARG A 154 8.72 -10.81 -25.37
N LEU A 155 8.46 -10.34 -24.16
CA LEU A 155 7.43 -10.91 -23.30
C LEU A 155 6.02 -10.75 -23.91
N MET A 156 5.83 -9.80 -24.82
CA MET A 156 4.55 -9.55 -25.47
C MET A 156 4.30 -10.43 -26.70
N ASP A 157 5.34 -11.09 -27.22
CA ASP A 157 5.27 -12.04 -28.33
C ASP A 157 4.43 -13.28 -27.98
N PHE A 158 4.22 -13.55 -26.69
CA PHE A 158 3.25 -14.54 -26.22
C PHE A 158 1.82 -14.03 -26.49
N SER A 159 1.28 -14.38 -27.65
CA SER A 159 -0.09 -14.08 -28.05
C SER A 159 -1.07 -15.15 -27.56
N VAL A 160 -2.23 -14.69 -27.09
CA VAL A 160 -3.35 -15.56 -26.66
C VAL A 160 -3.86 -16.41 -27.83
N ASP A 161 -3.72 -15.90 -29.06
CA ASP A 161 -4.21 -16.52 -30.29
C ASP A 161 -3.47 -17.81 -30.70
N GLY A 162 -2.44 -18.22 -29.97
CA GLY A 162 -1.79 -19.53 -30.17
C GLY A 162 -2.65 -20.74 -29.74
N ALA A 163 -3.86 -20.54 -29.23
CA ALA A 163 -4.75 -21.63 -28.79
C ALA A 163 -5.29 -22.51 -29.93
N VAL A 164 -5.07 -22.18 -31.21
CA VAL A 164 -5.34 -23.10 -32.34
C VAL A 164 -4.51 -22.71 -33.58
N SER A 165 -3.19 -22.95 -33.53
CA SER A 165 -2.48 -23.38 -34.74
C SER A 165 -2.31 -24.90 -34.70
N ARG A 166 -3.44 -25.61 -34.66
CA ARG A 166 -3.53 -26.96 -35.24
C ARG A 166 -3.45 -26.75 -36.76
N GLY A 167 -2.27 -26.84 -37.35
CA GLY A 167 -2.16 -26.75 -38.82
C GLY A 167 -0.79 -26.44 -39.41
N GLY A 168 0.29 -26.53 -38.63
CA GLY A 168 1.66 -26.48 -39.17
C GLY A 168 2.23 -27.88 -39.31
N SER A 169 1.58 -28.74 -40.09
CA SER A 169 2.19 -29.99 -40.56
C SER A 169 1.64 -30.31 -41.95
N SER A 170 2.59 -30.50 -42.86
CA SER A 170 2.47 -30.94 -44.25
C SER A 170 2.17 -29.87 -45.30
N GLU A 171 3.26 -29.44 -45.94
CA GLU A 171 3.39 -29.29 -47.39
C GLU A 171 2.45 -30.19 -48.22
N ASP A 172 2.09 -29.66 -49.39
CA ASP A 172 1.49 -30.36 -50.52
C ASP A 172 0.06 -30.91 -50.33
N ASP A 173 -0.95 -30.04 -50.46
CA ASP A 173 -2.06 -30.44 -51.33
C ASP A 173 -2.71 -29.26 -52.06
N LYS A 174 -3.00 -29.55 -53.31
CA LYS A 174 -3.25 -28.63 -54.40
C LYS A 174 -4.72 -28.24 -54.46
N ARG A 175 -4.94 -27.19 -55.25
CA ARG A 175 -6.09 -26.99 -56.14
C ARG A 175 -7.41 -26.53 -55.52
N LYS A 176 -7.69 -25.26 -55.85
CA LYS A 176 -8.88 -24.80 -56.58
C LYS A 176 -10.23 -25.20 -55.98
N LYS A 177 -10.92 -24.24 -55.36
CA LYS A 177 -12.31 -23.95 -55.77
C LYS A 177 -12.74 -22.51 -55.44
N LYS A 178 -12.79 -21.70 -56.50
CA LYS A 178 -13.65 -20.51 -56.61
C LYS A 178 -15.12 -20.95 -56.45
N ARG A 179 -15.92 -20.11 -55.77
CA ARG A 179 -17.27 -19.62 -56.14
C ARG A 179 -17.94 -19.08 -54.85
N LYS A 180 -18.04 -17.76 -54.70
CA LYS A 180 -19.25 -16.95 -55.02
C LYS A 180 -20.53 -17.61 -54.51
N HIS A 181 -21.13 -17.07 -53.44
CA HIS A 181 -22.51 -16.58 -53.51
C HIS A 181 -22.83 -15.63 -52.35
N SER A 182 -23.35 -14.48 -52.72
CA SER A 182 -24.14 -13.55 -51.92
C SER A 182 -25.49 -14.18 -51.56
N SER A 183 -26.01 -13.94 -50.35
CA SER A 183 -27.41 -13.56 -50.14
C SER A 183 -27.69 -13.49 -48.65
N TYR A 184 -27.99 -12.28 -48.18
CA TYR A 184 -29.22 -11.98 -47.45
C TYR A 184 -30.10 -13.19 -47.11
N SER A 185 -30.22 -13.49 -45.81
CA SER A 185 -31.43 -14.10 -45.27
C SER A 185 -31.57 -13.71 -43.82
N SER A 186 -32.71 -13.09 -43.56
CA SER A 186 -33.34 -12.83 -42.28
C SER A 186 -33.60 -14.13 -41.49
N GLU A 187 -34.30 -13.94 -40.37
CA GLU A 187 -35.14 -14.92 -39.68
C GLU A 187 -34.54 -15.61 -38.44
N SER A 188 -34.77 -14.96 -37.30
CA SER A 188 -35.62 -15.49 -36.23
C SER A 188 -35.59 -17.00 -36.01
N ARG A 189 -35.02 -17.46 -34.88
CA ARG A 189 -35.56 -18.63 -34.16
C ARG A 189 -35.08 -18.73 -32.72
N SER A 190 -35.90 -18.17 -31.85
CA SER A 190 -36.17 -18.64 -30.50
C SER A 190 -36.18 -20.18 -30.46
N ARG A 191 -35.33 -20.78 -29.62
CA ARG A 191 -35.48 -22.19 -29.25
C ARG A 191 -35.15 -22.39 -27.78
N SER A 192 -36.18 -22.17 -26.98
CA SER A 192 -36.41 -22.77 -25.67
C SER A 192 -36.12 -24.27 -25.75
N ARG A 193 -35.24 -24.77 -24.89
CA ARG A 193 -35.14 -26.21 -24.58
C ARG A 193 -34.94 -26.40 -23.08
N SER A 194 -36.05 -26.35 -22.37
CA SER A 194 -36.28 -27.08 -21.13
C SER A 194 -36.35 -28.58 -21.40
N ARG A 195 -35.61 -29.38 -20.61
CA ARG A 195 -35.84 -30.79 -20.23
C ARG A 195 -34.63 -31.25 -19.42
N SER A 196 -34.66 -31.18 -18.09
CA SER A 196 -35.16 -32.25 -17.21
C SER A 196 -34.49 -33.60 -17.47
N ARG A 197 -33.52 -33.97 -16.61
CA ARG A 197 -33.33 -35.38 -16.24
C ARG A 197 -32.79 -35.51 -14.82
N SER A 198 -33.72 -35.90 -13.99
CA SER A 198 -33.62 -36.50 -12.66
C SER A 198 -32.83 -37.81 -12.66
N ARG A 199 -32.03 -38.01 -11.61
CA ARG A 199 -31.74 -39.29 -10.91
C ARG A 199 -30.92 -38.96 -9.65
N SER A 200 -31.48 -38.93 -8.43
CA SER A 200 -31.63 -40.04 -7.46
C SER A 200 -30.34 -40.85 -7.27
N ARG A 201 -29.76 -41.19 -6.12
CA ARG A 201 -30.02 -41.31 -4.65
C ARG A 201 -28.60 -41.25 -4.00
N SER A 202 -28.33 -40.84 -2.77
CA SER A 202 -28.53 -41.52 -1.46
C SER A 202 -28.06 -40.54 -0.35
N ARG A 203 -28.86 -40.17 0.65
CA ARG A 203 -29.07 -40.82 1.98
C ARG A 203 -27.87 -40.82 2.95
N SER A 204 -27.84 -39.82 3.85
CA SER A 204 -27.65 -39.91 5.32
C SER A 204 -27.75 -38.46 5.86
N ARG A 205 -28.80 -37.99 6.57
CA ARG A 205 -29.52 -38.39 7.80
C ARG A 205 -28.83 -37.93 9.09
N THR A 206 -29.13 -36.70 9.51
CA THR A 206 -29.21 -36.17 10.90
C THR A 206 -29.85 -34.78 10.81
N GLU A 207 -31.18 -34.65 10.88
CA GLU A 207 -32.02 -34.35 12.05
C GLU A 207 -31.96 -32.90 12.58
N SER A 208 -33.18 -32.33 12.70
CA SER A 208 -33.60 -31.19 13.55
C SER A 208 -33.62 -29.75 12.96
N PRO A 209 -34.55 -28.87 13.41
CA PRO A 209 -36.00 -29.00 13.26
C PRO A 209 -36.69 -27.74 12.66
N LYS A 210 -38.00 -27.90 12.49
CA LYS A 210 -39.00 -27.10 11.75
C LYS A 210 -39.27 -25.66 12.26
N LYS A 211 -39.97 -24.93 11.37
CA LYS A 211 -40.86 -23.73 11.54
C LYS A 211 -40.11 -22.40 11.30
N LYS A 212 -40.60 -21.43 10.53
CA LYS A 212 -41.97 -21.07 10.13
C LYS A 212 -41.87 -20.20 8.87
N LYS A 213 -42.52 -20.60 7.77
CA LYS A 213 -42.68 -19.75 6.57
C LYS A 213 -43.64 -18.61 6.90
N ARG A 214 -43.17 -17.36 6.86
CA ARG A 214 -44.02 -16.19 6.61
C ARG A 214 -43.65 -15.65 5.22
N LYS A 215 -44.59 -15.83 4.29
CA LYS A 215 -44.58 -15.15 2.99
C LYS A 215 -44.73 -13.65 3.25
N LYS A 216 -43.77 -12.86 2.77
CA LYS A 216 -43.96 -11.43 2.54
C LYS A 216 -43.34 -11.11 1.19
N ASP A 217 -44.18 -11.24 0.18
CA ASP A 217 -44.01 -10.56 -1.10
C ASP A 217 -43.97 -9.07 -0.81
N ARG A 218 -42.79 -8.47 -0.91
CA ARG A 218 -42.63 -7.04 -1.08
C ARG A 218 -41.48 -6.84 -2.05
N SER A 219 -41.87 -6.53 -3.27
CA SER A 219 -41.08 -5.83 -4.27
C SER A 219 -40.39 -4.63 -3.62
N GLU A 220 -39.11 -4.79 -3.30
CA GLU A 220 -38.18 -3.69 -3.10
C GLU A 220 -37.27 -3.70 -4.31
N GLU A 221 -37.36 -2.61 -5.07
CA GLU A 221 -36.45 -2.26 -6.13
C GLU A 221 -35.01 -2.32 -5.62
N ASP A 222 -34.16 -2.88 -6.47
CA ASP A 222 -32.75 -3.18 -6.25
C ASP A 222 -31.92 -1.87 -6.22
N GLU A 223 -32.15 -1.02 -5.22
CA GLU A 223 -31.22 0.05 -4.83
C GLU A 223 -30.05 -0.58 -4.07
N LYS A 224 -29.09 -1.07 -4.84
CA LYS A 224 -27.81 -1.57 -4.35
C LYS A 224 -26.96 -0.37 -3.89
N PRO A 225 -26.70 -0.15 -2.58
CA PRO A 225 -25.83 0.93 -2.16
C PRO A 225 -24.40 0.62 -2.62
N ARG A 226 -23.91 1.43 -3.57
CA ARG A 226 -22.50 1.54 -3.96
C ARG A 226 -21.64 1.78 -2.72
N LYS A 227 -21.15 0.70 -2.10
CA LYS A 227 -20.07 0.75 -1.10
C LYS A 227 -18.73 0.82 -1.80
N GLU A 228 -18.38 1.98 -2.34
CA GLU A 228 -17.00 2.34 -2.69
C GLU A 228 -16.95 3.87 -2.85
N PRO A 229 -16.28 4.60 -1.92
CA PRO A 229 -14.89 5.00 -2.20
C PRO A 229 -14.04 5.26 -0.92
N LYS A 230 -14.01 4.38 0.10
CA LYS A 230 -13.22 4.66 1.32
C LYS A 230 -11.70 4.37 1.22
N ALA A 231 -11.26 3.58 0.24
CA ALA A 231 -9.83 3.28 0.07
C ALA A 231 -9.06 4.43 -0.61
N LYS A 232 -9.71 5.14 -1.54
CA LYS A 232 -9.09 6.22 -2.32
C LYS A 232 -8.89 7.52 -1.51
N GLU A 233 -9.70 7.74 -0.48
CA GLU A 233 -9.60 8.90 0.41
C GLU A 233 -8.40 8.77 1.37
N LYS A 234 -8.15 7.56 1.88
CA LYS A 234 -7.02 7.28 2.78
C LYS A 234 -5.65 7.38 2.08
N GLU A 235 -5.59 7.09 0.78
CA GLU A 235 -4.37 7.22 -0.01
C GLU A 235 -4.03 8.69 -0.30
N LYS A 236 -5.06 9.51 -0.58
CA LYS A 236 -4.93 10.96 -0.79
C LYS A 236 -4.51 11.71 0.47
N GLU A 237 -4.94 11.24 1.65
CA GLU A 237 -4.55 11.83 2.93
C GLU A 237 -3.07 11.56 3.26
N LYS A 238 -2.59 10.35 2.97
CA LYS A 238 -1.19 9.96 3.17
C LYS A 238 -0.22 10.68 2.22
N GLU A 239 -0.64 10.98 0.99
CA GLU A 239 0.15 11.76 0.03
C GLU A 239 0.31 13.22 0.49
N LYS A 240 -0.78 13.81 1.01
CA LYS A 240 -0.81 15.18 1.54
C LYS A 240 0.07 15.37 2.79
N GLU A 241 0.14 14.34 3.64
CA GLU A 241 1.00 14.35 4.83
C GLU A 241 2.49 14.29 4.46
N LYS A 242 2.83 13.48 3.45
CA LYS A 242 4.21 13.34 2.94
C LYS A 242 4.70 14.60 2.24
N GLU A 243 3.82 15.32 1.55
CA GLU A 243 4.14 16.60 0.92
C GLU A 243 4.42 17.69 1.98
N LYS A 244 3.60 17.72 3.05
CA LYS A 244 3.77 18.66 4.18
C LYS A 244 5.06 18.41 4.97
N GLU A 245 5.47 17.15 5.11
CA GLU A 245 6.76 16.79 5.74
C GLU A 245 7.96 17.26 4.91
N LYS A 246 7.89 17.08 3.58
CA LYS A 246 8.94 17.51 2.64
C LYS A 246 9.08 19.03 2.56
N GLU A 247 7.98 19.76 2.68
CA GLU A 247 7.98 21.22 2.74
C GLU A 247 8.63 21.72 4.04
N LYS A 248 8.33 21.07 5.17
CA LYS A 248 8.92 21.39 6.48
C LYS A 248 10.42 21.09 6.54
N GLU A 249 10.88 20.07 5.82
CA GLU A 249 12.31 19.73 5.70
C GLU A 249 13.07 20.78 4.86
N LYS A 250 12.49 21.22 3.74
CA LYS A 250 13.02 22.34 2.92
C LYS A 250 13.08 23.66 3.69
N GLU A 251 12.10 23.93 4.55
CA GLU A 251 12.09 25.14 5.36
C GLU A 251 13.21 25.14 6.40
N LYS A 252 13.43 24.00 7.08
CA LYS A 252 14.57 23.81 8.00
C LYS A 252 15.93 23.91 7.30
N GLU A 253 16.04 23.45 6.07
CA GLU A 253 17.28 23.57 5.28
C GLU A 253 17.58 25.04 4.94
N LYS A 254 16.56 25.79 4.49
CA LYS A 254 16.70 27.24 4.25
C LYS A 254 17.01 28.05 5.50
N GLU A 255 16.48 27.65 6.65
CA GLU A 255 16.76 28.31 7.94
C GLU A 255 18.23 28.10 8.34
N LYS A 256 18.75 26.86 8.21
CA LYS A 256 20.17 26.57 8.47
C LYS A 256 21.14 27.32 7.57
N ASP A 257 20.77 27.53 6.31
CA ASP A 257 21.61 28.32 5.40
C ASP A 257 21.62 29.82 5.77
N ARG A 258 20.48 30.36 6.24
CA ARG A 258 20.41 31.76 6.73
C ARG A 258 21.24 31.99 7.99
N ASP A 259 21.30 31.02 8.89
CA ASP A 259 22.11 31.16 10.11
C ASP A 259 23.61 31.10 9.80
N LYS A 260 24.04 30.29 8.81
CA LYS A 260 25.45 30.24 8.39
C LYS A 260 25.95 31.54 7.75
N ASP A 261 25.07 32.28 7.08
CA ASP A 261 25.46 33.56 6.48
C ASP A 261 25.58 34.66 7.54
N ARG A 262 24.79 34.61 8.63
CA ARG A 262 24.91 35.57 9.75
C ARG A 262 26.23 35.43 10.51
N ASP A 263 26.71 34.20 10.72
CA ASP A 263 27.97 33.98 11.46
C ASP A 263 29.22 34.46 10.68
N LYS A 264 29.16 34.60 9.36
CA LYS A 264 30.28 35.10 8.55
C LYS A 264 30.48 36.60 8.64
N ASP A 265 29.40 37.37 8.80
CA ASP A 265 29.49 38.84 8.84
C ASP A 265 30.09 39.35 10.16
N ASP A 266 29.94 38.61 11.26
CA ASP A 266 30.51 38.98 12.56
C ASP A 266 32.03 38.75 12.68
N ASP A 267 32.60 37.80 11.91
CA ASP A 267 34.05 37.52 11.94
C ASP A 267 34.85 38.57 11.15
N ASP A 268 34.32 39.02 9.99
CA ASP A 268 34.98 40.04 9.15
C ASP A 268 35.02 41.42 9.86
N GLY A 269 33.96 41.74 10.63
CA GLY A 269 33.90 42.95 11.45
C GLY A 269 34.97 43.01 12.56
N LYS A 270 35.28 41.87 13.20
CA LYS A 270 36.36 41.79 14.21
C LYS A 270 37.75 41.96 13.60
N LYS A 271 37.97 41.46 12.38
CA LYS A 271 39.26 41.55 11.70
C LYS A 271 39.61 42.99 11.32
N LYS A 272 38.66 43.74 10.75
CA LYS A 272 38.84 45.17 10.43
C LYS A 272 39.06 46.05 11.66
N LYS A 273 38.41 45.73 12.79
CA LYS A 273 38.62 46.49 14.04
C LYS A 273 40.01 46.26 14.65
N LYS A 274 40.59 45.07 14.48
CA LYS A 274 41.93 44.75 14.98
C LYS A 274 43.06 45.38 14.15
N GLU A 275 42.82 45.58 12.86
CA GLU A 275 43.76 46.27 11.95
C GLU A 275 43.82 47.78 12.25
N LYS A 276 42.66 48.42 12.44
CA LYS A 276 42.58 49.87 12.74
C LYS A 276 43.23 50.28 14.07
N VAL A 277 43.32 49.37 15.05
CA VAL A 277 44.01 49.62 16.33
C VAL A 277 45.53 49.48 16.20
N LYS A 278 46.04 48.65 15.27
CA LYS A 278 47.47 48.53 15.01
C LYS A 278 48.05 49.76 14.35
N ASP A 279 47.32 50.37 13.40
CA ASP A 279 47.79 51.57 12.71
C ASP A 279 47.80 52.82 13.62
N ALA A 280 46.91 52.88 14.61
CA ALA A 280 46.89 53.96 15.61
C ALA A 280 48.07 53.87 16.60
N ALA A 281 48.65 52.69 16.82
CA ALA A 281 49.79 52.52 17.72
C ALA A 281 51.14 52.91 17.07
N HIS A 282 51.22 52.96 15.74
CA HIS A 282 52.48 53.21 15.03
C HIS A 282 52.77 54.70 14.79
N THR A 283 51.80 55.59 14.97
CA THR A 283 51.94 57.04 14.73
C THR A 283 52.32 57.87 15.97
N GLY A 284 52.45 57.24 17.15
CA GLY A 284 52.68 57.94 18.43
C GLY A 284 54.14 58.17 18.87
N LEU A 285 55.16 57.73 18.12
CA LEU A 285 56.55 57.63 18.63
C LEU A 285 57.59 58.55 17.96
N SER A 286 57.19 59.51 17.11
CA SER A 286 58.14 60.33 16.32
C SER A 286 58.13 61.83 16.64
N SER A 287 57.97 62.23 17.91
CA SER A 287 58.07 63.64 18.30
C SER A 287 58.83 63.84 19.62
N ALA A 288 60.11 63.47 19.64
CA ALA A 288 61.03 63.94 20.69
C ALA A 288 62.47 63.72 20.24
N SER A 289 63.05 64.65 19.48
CA SER A 289 64.52 64.85 19.33
C SER A 289 64.77 66.01 18.37
N HIS A 290 64.89 67.24 18.87
CA HIS A 290 65.70 68.34 18.30
C HIS A 290 65.89 69.37 19.43
N ILE A 291 67.01 69.25 20.13
CA ILE A 291 67.68 70.31 20.91
C ILE A 291 69.08 70.40 20.32
#